data_AF-A0A6P0T8T1-F1
#
_entry.id   AF-A0A6P0T8T1-F1
#
_cell.length_a   1.000
_cell.length_b   1.000
_cell.length_c   1.000
_cell.angle_alpha   90.00
_cell.angle_beta   90.00
_cell.angle_gamma   90.00
#
_symmetry.space_group_name_H-M   'P 1'
#
loop_
_entity.id
_entity.type
_entity.pdbx_description
1 polymer ?
#
loop_
_entity_poly.entity_id
_entity_poly.type
_entity_poly.pdbx_seq_one_letter_code
_entity_poly.pdbx_strand_id
1 'polypeptide(L)'
;MTVLAGFYVSGALYFFSIWFQAFQKDTNLSAEQIRLSWIVLTIATVFWPIVAPIANLEKSSRTKDTLVNQPEVDANKTGISPELSRT
;
A
#
# COMPACT_ATOMS: atom_id res chain seq x y z
N MET A 1 13.60 -21.14 -0.19
CA MET A 1 13.47 -20.08 0.84
C MET A 1 14.54 -19.00 0.74
N THR A 2 15.81 -19.34 0.47
CA THR A 2 16.94 -18.40 0.37
C THR A 2 16.86 -17.41 -0.80
N VAL A 3 16.37 -17.82 -1.97
CA VAL A 3 16.26 -16.93 -3.14
C VAL A 3 15.28 -15.77 -2.88
N LEU A 4 14.12 -16.06 -2.28
CA LEU A 4 13.11 -15.04 -1.93
C LEU A 4 13.65 -14.06 -0.87
N ALA A 5 14.35 -14.58 0.14
CA ALA A 5 15.03 -13.76 1.13
C ALA A 5 16.10 -12.86 0.49
N GLY A 6 16.85 -13.38 -0.49
CA GLY A 6 17.84 -12.61 -1.26
C GLY A 6 17.23 -11.44 -2.03
N PHE A 7 16.11 -11.65 -2.72
CA PHE A 7 15.36 -10.56 -3.37
C PHE A 7 14.86 -9.54 -2.36
N TYR A 8 14.37 -10.01 -1.21
CA TYR A 8 13.85 -9.14 -0.16
C TYR A 8 14.93 -8.22 0.41
N VAL A 9 16.08 -8.80 0.78
CA VAL A 9 17.24 -8.05 1.30
C VAL A 9 17.77 -7.09 0.24
N SER A 10 17.85 -7.52 -1.02
CA SER A 10 18.30 -6.66 -2.13
C SER A 10 17.39 -5.45 -2.32
N GLY A 11 16.07 -5.66 -2.28
CA GLY A 11 15.09 -4.58 -2.33
C GLY A 11 15.22 -3.62 -1.15
N ALA A 12 15.33 -4.15 0.07
CA ALA A 12 15.51 -3.34 1.28
C ALA A 12 16.78 -2.48 1.21
N LEU A 13 17.90 -3.04 0.76
CA LEU A 13 19.16 -2.31 0.58
C LEU A 13 19.06 -1.24 -0.52
N TYR A 14 18.35 -1.54 -1.61
CA TYR A 14 18.12 -0.58 -2.69
C TYR A 14 17.31 0.62 -2.22
N PHE A 15 16.16 0.39 -1.56
CA PHE A 15 15.36 1.47 -1.00
C PHE A 15 16.13 2.24 0.07
N PHE A 16 16.81 1.54 0.99
CA PHE A 16 17.67 2.20 1.98
C PHE A 16 18.68 3.14 1.32
N SER A 17 19.35 2.70 0.24
CA SER A 17 20.35 3.49 -0.46
C SER A 17 19.76 4.76 -1.09
N ILE A 18 18.58 4.68 -1.70
CA ILE A 18 17.88 5.86 -2.25
C ILE A 18 17.55 6.86 -1.15
N TRP A 19 16.96 6.39 -0.06
CA TRP A 19 16.51 7.25 1.03
C TRP A 19 17.70 7.85 1.79
N PHE A 20 18.77 7.07 1.98
CA PHE A 20 20.02 7.54 2.55
C PHE A 20 20.67 8.61 1.67
N GLN A 21 20.68 8.43 0.35
CA GLN A 21 21.21 9.43 -0.56
C GLN A 21 20.36 10.71 -0.56
N ALA A 22 19.04 10.59 -0.49
CA ALA A 22 18.15 11.75 -0.33
C ALA A 22 18.42 12.48 0.98
N PHE A 23 18.60 11.74 2.08
CA PHE A 23 18.95 12.29 3.38
C PHE A 23 20.31 13.02 3.38
N GLN A 24 21.32 12.47 2.71
CA GLN A 24 22.63 13.12 2.57
C GLN A 24 22.57 14.43 1.77
N LYS A 25 21.64 14.55 0.82
CA LYS A 25 21.45 15.78 0.02
C LYS A 25 20.74 16.89 0.81
N ASP A 26 20.04 16.54 1.88
CA ASP A 26 19.32 17.49 2.71
C ASP A 26 20.27 18.10 3.76
N THR A 27 21.04 19.11 3.34
CA THR A 27 22.12 19.72 4.14
C THR A 27 21.66 20.83 5.08
N ASN A 28 20.35 21.12 5.17
CA ASN A 28 19.80 22.20 6.00
C ASN A 28 19.10 21.71 7.28
N LEU A 29 19.47 20.53 7.78
CA LEU A 29 18.86 19.95 8.96
C LEU A 29 19.61 20.33 10.24
N SER A 30 18.87 20.65 11.29
CA SER A 30 19.43 20.78 12.64
C SER A 30 19.95 19.42 13.15
N ALA A 31 20.83 19.43 14.15
CA ALA A 31 21.36 18.20 14.74
C ALA A 31 20.27 17.25 15.28
N GLU A 32 19.16 17.81 15.77
CA GLU A 32 18.00 17.04 16.24
C GLU A 32 17.26 16.37 15.08
N GLN A 33 17.04 17.11 13.98
CA GLN A 33 16.38 16.59 12.78
C GLN A 33 17.22 15.48 12.14
N ILE A 34 18.55 15.65 12.11
CA ILE A 34 19.48 14.60 11.63
C ILE A 34 19.32 13.32 12.46
N ARG A 35 19.26 13.46 13.79
CA ARG A 35 19.08 12.32 14.69
C ARG A 35 17.74 11.63 14.48
N LEU A 36 16.65 12.40 14.36
CA LEU A 36 15.31 11.86 14.11
C LEU A 36 15.24 11.13 12.76
N SER A 37 15.79 11.71 11.71
CA SER A 37 15.83 11.10 10.38
C SER A 37 16.62 9.79 10.37
N TRP A 38 17.74 9.72 11.10
CA TRP A 38 18.48 8.46 11.27
C TRP A 38 17.67 7.38 11.99
N ILE A 39 16.93 7.76 13.03
CA ILE A 39 16.03 6.84 13.76
C ILE A 39 14.94 6.33 12.81
N VAL A 40 14.26 7.23 12.08
CA VAL A 40 13.20 6.88 11.15
C VAL A 40 13.73 5.97 10.03
N LEU A 41 14.87 6.32 9.43
CA LEU A 41 15.48 5.51 8.36
C LEU A 41 15.83 4.10 8.85
N THR A 42 16.36 3.99 10.07
CA THR A 42 16.69 2.69 10.68
C THR A 42 15.44 1.86 10.96
N ILE A 43 14.44 2.44 11.61
CA ILE A 43 13.17 1.77 11.91
C ILE A 43 12.48 1.33 10.62
N ALA A 44 12.34 2.23 9.65
CA ALA A 44 11.71 1.92 8.37
C ALA A 44 12.38 0.74 7.66
N THR A 45 13.72 0.69 7.67
CA THR A 45 14.50 -0.39 7.03
C THR A 45 14.36 -1.73 7.77
N VAL A 46 14.42 -1.72 9.11
CA VAL A 46 14.31 -2.94 9.94
C VAL A 46 12.89 -3.51 9.92
N PHE A 47 11.88 -2.65 9.96
CA PHE A 47 10.47 -3.07 9.95
C PHE A 47 9.93 -3.30 8.54
N TRP A 48 10.64 -2.91 7.49
CA TRP A 48 10.29 -3.19 6.10
C TRP A 48 9.84 -4.65 5.86
N PRO A 49 10.58 -5.71 6.28
CA PRO A 49 10.17 -7.12 6.18
C PRO A 49 8.82 -7.48 6.76
N ILE A 50 8.31 -6.69 7.70
CA ILE A 50 7.03 -6.91 8.36
C ILE A 50 5.94 -6.07 7.69
N VAL A 51 6.26 -4.82 7.34
CA VAL A 51 5.32 -3.87 6.72
C VAL A 51 4.84 -4.36 5.35
N ALA A 52 5.75 -4.85 4.49
CA ALA A 52 5.36 -5.25 3.13
C ALA A 52 4.36 -6.44 3.10
N PRO A 53 4.55 -7.52 3.88
CA PRO A 53 3.53 -8.57 4.01
C PRO A 53 2.19 -8.05 4.54
N ILE A 54 2.20 -7.20 5.58
CA ILE A 54 0.97 -6.66 6.19
C ILE A 54 0.20 -5.81 5.18
N ALA A 55 0.87 -4.92 4.45
CA ALA A 55 0.24 -4.09 3.43
C ALA A 55 -0.41 -4.93 2.30
N ASN A 56 0.23 -6.04 1.92
CA ASN A 56 -0.34 -6.96 0.95
C ASN A 56 -1.58 -7.71 1.48
N LEU A 57 -1.57 -8.08 2.76
CA LEU A 57 -2.73 -8.70 3.42
C LEU A 57 -3.90 -7.72 3.51
N GLU A 58 -3.65 -6.47 3.88
CA GLU A 58 -4.68 -5.42 3.95
C GLU A 58 -5.31 -5.11 2.58
N LYS A 59 -4.50 -5.02 1.53
CA LYS A 59 -5.03 -4.86 0.17
C LYS A 59 -5.95 -6.03 -0.22
N SER A 60 -5.57 -7.25 0.16
CA SER A 60 -6.32 -8.46 -0.16
C SER A 60 -7.63 -8.58 0.62
N SER A 61 -7.71 -8.08 1.87
CA SER A 61 -8.95 -8.08 2.64
C SER A 61 -9.95 -7.08 2.08
N ARG A 62 -9.52 -5.86 1.76
CA ARG A 62 -10.38 -4.80 1.20
C ARG A 62 -11.00 -5.18 -0.14
N THR A 63 -10.27 -5.89 -1.01
CA THR A 63 -10.82 -6.40 -2.27
C THR A 63 -11.95 -7.42 -2.03
N LYS A 64 -11.82 -8.29 -1.01
CA LYS A 64 -12.88 -9.26 -0.68
C LYS A 64 -14.13 -8.55 -0.16
N ASP A 65 -13.97 -7.54 0.69
CA ASP A 65 -15.11 -6.76 1.20
C ASP A 65 -15.85 -6.02 0.08
N THR A 66 -15.13 -5.52 -0.93
CA THR A 66 -15.73 -4.83 -2.09
C THR A 66 -16.47 -5.80 -3.01
N LEU A 67 -15.95 -7.01 -3.21
CA LEU A 67 -16.59 -8.04 -4.04
C LEU A 67 -17.77 -8.74 -3.34
N VAL A 68 -17.78 -8.79 -2.00
CA VAL A 68 -18.89 -9.32 -1.20
C VAL A 68 -20.02 -8.30 -1.03
N ASN A 69 -19.70 -7.00 -1.00
CA ASN A 69 -20.69 -5.92 -0.85
C ASN A 69 -21.09 -5.26 -2.18
N GLN A 70 -20.85 -5.88 -3.33
CA GLN A 70 -21.51 -5.44 -4.55
C GLN A 70 -22.97 -5.91 -4.45
N PRO A 71 -23.96 -5.05 -4.11
CA PRO A 71 -25.34 -5.45 -4.26
C PRO A 71 -25.49 -5.81 -5.72
N GLU A 72 -25.94 -7.04 -5.97
CA GLU A 72 -26.52 -7.44 -7.23
C GLU A 72 -27.50 -6.33 -7.63
N VAL A 73 -27.08 -5.43 -8.52
CA VAL A 73 -27.97 -4.46 -9.13
C VAL A 73 -28.85 -5.30 -10.03
N ASP A 74 -29.94 -5.75 -9.43
CA ASP A 74 -31.04 -6.46 -10.05
C ASP A 74 -31.54 -5.61 -11.22
N ALA A 75 -31.07 -5.98 -12.42
CA ALA A 75 -31.45 -5.36 -13.68
C ALA A 75 -32.97 -5.47 -13.95
N ASN A 76 -33.73 -6.20 -13.12
CA ASN A 76 -35.18 -6.29 -13.22
C ASN A 76 -35.94 -5.16 -12.48
N LYS A 77 -35.26 -4.36 -11.63
CA LYS A 77 -35.91 -3.27 -10.86
C LYS A 77 -35.81 -1.87 -11.47
N THR A 78 -35.22 -1.72 -12.65
CA THR A 78 -35.28 -0.45 -13.40
C THR A 78 -36.40 -0.50 -14.44
N GLY A 79 -37.62 -0.29 -13.93
CA GLY A 79 -38.76 0.33 -14.60
C GLY A 79 -38.95 0.07 -16.10
N ILE A 80 -39.72 -0.97 -16.43
CA ILE A 80 -40.63 -0.89 -17.57
C ILE A 80 -42.03 -0.67 -17.00
N SER A 81 -42.46 0.59 -17.02
CA SER A 81 -43.85 0.97 -16.78
C SER A 81 -44.71 0.50 -17.96
N PRO A 82 -45.69 -0.39 -17.79
CA PRO A 82 -46.59 -0.80 -18.86
C PRO A 82 -47.79 0.15 -18.88
N GLU A 83 -47.57 1.41 -19.24
CA GLU A 83 -48.65 2.41 -19.34
C GLU A 83 -48.42 3.29 -20.57
N LEU A 84 -48.31 2.65 -21.74
CA LEU A 84 -48.55 3.33 -23.01
C LEU A 84 -48.92 2.33 -24.12
N SER A 85 -49.93 1.50 -23.89
CA SER A 85 -50.47 0.64 -24.96
C SER A 85 -51.93 0.24 -24.70
N ARG A 86 -52.81 1.24 -24.63
CA ARG A 86 -54.28 1.17 -24.85
C ARG A 86 -54.73 2.63 -24.95
N THR A 87 -54.93 3.18 -26.15
CA THR A 87 -56.24 3.27 -26.85
C THR A 87 -57.39 3.62 -25.92
#